data_AF-A0A6I3BAB8-F1
#
_entry.id   AF-A0A6I3BAB8-F1
#
_cell.length_a   1.000
_cell.length_b   1.000
_cell.length_c   1.000
_cell.angle_alpha   90.00
_cell.angle_beta   90.00
_cell.angle_gamma   90.00
#
_symmetry.space_group_name_H-M   'P 1'
#
loop_
_entity.id
_entity.type
_entity.pdbx_description
1 polymer ?
#
loop_
_entity_poly.entity_id
_entity_poly.type
_entity_poly.pdbx_seq_one_letter_code
_entity_poly.pdbx_strand_id
1 'polypeptide(L)'
;MVATMSDLSQLRQKIDEIDLAIVKLLAERMDVCRQVAEVKAGTGTAVIQPQRVREVLTVRRQWAIDNQVDPDFTEQLFRILLSETHRIEIAEERNEIAPSKTAEVSGSAPQSALDTVACRIDHVVVAVANLDSAMLFLTSLGFKITRTQDSAIVTADAGGVTVVLVGPGDPAVDAHLSAHGSGVQHIAIEVLNAGFVQQALAEAKVPLLTDVIVDADGHEQVFTVLDPSTGVQLGFISRTGHRVPISGQNVRALFRALAR
;
A
#
# COMPACT_ATOMS: atom_id res chain seq x y z
N MET A 1 11.54 -28.64 -17.90
CA MET A 1 13.01 -28.53 -17.74
C MET A 1 13.28 -28.01 -16.34
N VAL A 2 14.15 -28.66 -15.57
CA VAL A 2 14.56 -28.18 -14.24
C VAL A 2 15.65 -27.15 -14.46
N ALA A 3 15.38 -25.87 -14.16
CA ALA A 3 16.38 -24.80 -14.22
C ALA A 3 17.52 -25.09 -13.23
N THR A 4 18.77 -24.93 -13.66
CA THR A 4 19.97 -25.20 -12.84
C THR A 4 20.30 -23.98 -11.98
N MET A 5 21.10 -24.15 -10.91
CA MET A 5 21.55 -23.01 -10.07
C MET A 5 22.30 -21.93 -10.88
N SER A 6 23.00 -22.30 -11.96
CA SER A 6 23.64 -21.34 -12.87
C SER A 6 22.64 -20.48 -13.63
N ASP A 7 21.49 -21.04 -14.01
CA ASP A 7 20.44 -20.29 -14.71
C ASP A 7 19.80 -19.24 -13.79
N LEU A 8 19.60 -19.58 -12.50
CA LEU A 8 19.07 -18.62 -11.52
C LEU A 8 20.02 -17.44 -11.29
N SER A 9 21.31 -17.70 -11.13
CA SER A 9 22.31 -16.64 -10.92
C SER A 9 22.40 -15.70 -12.12
N GLN A 10 22.33 -16.23 -13.34
CA GLN A 10 22.32 -15.42 -14.56
C GLN A 10 21.06 -14.55 -14.67
N LEU A 11 19.89 -15.11 -14.35
CA LEU A 11 18.64 -14.34 -14.33
C LEU A 11 18.66 -13.22 -13.29
N ARG A 12 19.23 -13.48 -12.10
CA ARG A 12 19.42 -12.45 -11.07
C ARG A 12 20.34 -11.33 -11.52
N GLN A 13 21.48 -11.68 -12.14
CA GLN A 13 22.37 -10.67 -12.71
C GLN A 13 21.65 -9.81 -13.77
N LYS A 14 20.81 -10.42 -14.62
CA LYS A 14 20.00 -9.68 -15.59
C LYS A 14 19.00 -8.74 -14.92
N ILE A 15 18.41 -9.13 -13.79
CA ILE A 15 17.55 -8.25 -12.99
C ILE A 15 18.38 -7.08 -12.45
N ASP A 16 19.55 -7.33 -11.87
CA ASP A 16 20.43 -6.27 -11.34
C ASP A 16 20.84 -5.26 -12.43
N GLU A 17 21.10 -5.73 -13.65
CA GLU A 17 21.42 -4.88 -14.81
C GLU A 17 20.22 -3.99 -15.21
N ILE A 18 19.00 -4.55 -15.20
CA ILE A 18 17.76 -3.80 -15.47
C ILE A 18 17.50 -2.78 -14.36
N ASP A 19 17.67 -3.18 -13.09
CA ASP A 19 17.46 -2.31 -11.94
C ASP A 19 18.43 -1.12 -11.95
N LEU A 20 19.69 -1.35 -12.32
CA LEU A 20 20.65 -0.28 -12.54
C LEU A 20 20.20 0.69 -13.66
N ALA A 21 19.62 0.17 -14.75
CA ALA A 21 19.07 1.01 -15.81
C ALA A 21 17.86 1.81 -15.33
N ILE A 22 16.99 1.24 -14.50
CA ILE A 22 15.86 1.94 -13.87
C ILE A 22 16.39 3.10 -13.02
N VAL A 23 17.40 2.88 -12.18
CA VAL A 23 18.01 3.95 -11.36
C VAL A 23 18.55 5.09 -12.21
N LYS A 24 19.22 4.79 -13.33
CA LYS A 24 19.71 5.82 -14.26
C LYS A 24 18.57 6.61 -14.91
N LEU A 25 17.51 5.93 -15.36
CA LEU A 25 16.32 6.59 -15.92
C LEU A 25 15.59 7.45 -14.88
N LEU A 26 15.59 7.06 -13.61
CA LEU A 26 15.06 7.88 -12.53
C LEU A 26 15.87 9.17 -12.37
N ALA A 27 17.21 9.08 -12.39
CA ALA A 27 18.07 10.26 -12.31
C ALA A 27 17.82 11.23 -13.48
N GLU A 28 17.80 10.72 -14.71
CA GLU A 28 17.48 11.52 -15.90
C GLU A 28 16.09 12.16 -15.80
N ARG A 29 15.08 11.41 -15.31
CA ARG A 29 13.74 11.94 -15.10
C ARG A 29 13.74 13.08 -14.08
N MET A 30 14.49 12.98 -12.99
CA MET A 30 14.56 14.04 -11.97
C MET A 30 15.23 15.29 -12.52
N ASP A 31 16.27 15.16 -13.36
CA ASP A 31 16.92 16.30 -14.02
C ASP A 31 15.94 17.06 -14.92
N VAL A 32 15.10 16.34 -15.67
CA VAL A 32 14.04 16.94 -16.48
C VAL A 32 12.98 17.60 -15.58
N CYS A 33 12.64 17.01 -14.43
CA CYS A 33 11.67 17.60 -13.50
C CYS A 33 12.16 18.95 -12.93
N ARG A 34 13.45 19.08 -12.64
CA ARG A 34 14.07 20.35 -12.22
C ARG A 34 13.98 21.42 -13.30
N GLN A 35 14.29 21.06 -14.55
CA GLN A 35 14.10 21.99 -15.69
C GLN A 35 12.63 22.42 -15.86
N VAL A 36 11.68 21.50 -15.66
CA VAL A 36 10.25 21.83 -15.67
C VAL A 36 9.88 22.79 -14.54
N ALA A 37 10.44 22.59 -13.34
CA ALA A 37 10.25 23.48 -12.20
C ALA A 37 10.75 24.91 -12.51
N GLU A 38 11.96 25.04 -13.05
CA GLU A 38 12.55 26.32 -13.46
C GLU A 38 11.65 27.07 -14.47
N VAL A 39 11.14 26.36 -15.48
CA VAL A 39 10.23 26.93 -16.48
C VAL A 39 8.89 27.35 -15.86
N LYS A 40 8.33 26.55 -14.95
CA LYS A 40 7.08 26.89 -14.24
C LYS A 40 7.25 28.12 -13.36
N ALA A 41 8.36 28.22 -12.64
CA ALA A 41 8.70 29.37 -11.82
C ALA A 41 8.79 30.66 -12.66
N GLY A 42 9.42 30.59 -13.84
CA GLY A 42 9.52 31.72 -14.76
C GLY A 42 8.20 32.13 -15.44
N THR A 43 7.22 31.21 -15.51
CA THR A 43 5.93 31.45 -16.20
C THR A 43 4.74 31.66 -15.26
N GLY A 44 4.93 31.52 -13.94
CA GLY A 44 3.85 31.57 -12.95
C GLY A 44 2.88 30.39 -13.05
N THR A 45 3.29 29.29 -13.67
CA THR A 45 2.45 28.10 -13.84
C THR A 45 2.30 27.37 -12.52
N ALA A 46 1.07 26.99 -12.16
CA ALA A 46 0.82 26.23 -10.93
C ALA A 46 1.62 24.91 -10.89
N VAL A 47 2.22 24.64 -9.73
CA VAL A 47 2.98 23.42 -9.42
C VAL A 47 2.14 22.17 -9.73
N ILE A 48 0.90 22.12 -9.21
CA ILE A 48 -0.04 21.02 -9.44
C ILE A 48 -1.02 21.35 -10.56
N GLN A 49 -0.87 20.61 -11.67
CA GLN A 49 -1.77 20.40 -12.80
C GLN A 49 -2.79 19.25 -12.64
N PRO A 50 -3.99 19.32 -11.99
CA PRO A 50 -4.80 18.10 -11.76
C PRO A 50 -5.18 17.34 -13.04
N GLN A 51 -5.50 18.08 -14.11
CA GLN A 51 -5.78 17.50 -15.41
C GLN A 51 -4.55 16.78 -15.99
N ARG A 52 -3.37 17.38 -15.85
CA ARG A 52 -2.11 16.77 -16.28
C ARG A 52 -1.80 15.48 -15.52
N VAL A 53 -2.06 15.44 -14.21
CA VAL A 53 -1.89 14.23 -13.39
C VAL A 53 -2.79 13.10 -13.92
N ARG A 54 -4.08 13.39 -14.17
CA ARG A 54 -5.02 12.40 -14.72
C ARG A 54 -4.58 11.87 -16.09
N GLU A 55 -4.15 12.74 -16.98
CA GLU A 55 -3.65 12.37 -18.31
C GLU A 55 -2.39 11.50 -18.22
N VAL A 56 -1.41 11.90 -17.39
CA VAL A 56 -0.18 11.13 -17.18
C VAL A 56 -0.54 9.72 -16.73
N LEU A 57 -1.34 9.58 -15.67
CA LEU A 57 -1.69 8.27 -15.13
C LEU A 57 -2.48 7.42 -16.13
N THR A 58 -3.46 8.01 -16.82
CA THR A 58 -4.25 7.30 -17.85
C THR A 58 -3.37 6.74 -18.95
N VAL A 59 -2.44 7.54 -19.46
CA VAL A 59 -1.51 7.11 -20.52
C VAL A 59 -0.56 6.02 -20.02
N ARG A 60 -0.06 6.11 -18.77
CA ARG A 60 0.88 5.11 -18.24
C ARG A 60 0.19 3.77 -17.96
N ARG A 61 -1.07 3.79 -17.53
CA ARG A 61 -1.89 2.57 -17.47
C ARG A 61 -2.01 1.92 -18.84
N GLN A 62 -2.25 2.70 -19.89
CA GLN A 62 -2.33 2.15 -21.25
C GLN A 62 -1.00 1.54 -21.69
N TRP A 63 0.12 2.22 -21.43
CA TRP A 63 1.46 1.66 -21.74
C TRP A 63 1.73 0.36 -20.97
N ALA A 64 1.29 0.25 -19.73
CA ALA A 64 1.40 -0.98 -18.95
C ALA A 64 0.65 -2.13 -19.65
N ILE A 65 -0.60 -1.89 -20.05
CA ILE A 65 -1.43 -2.86 -20.80
C ILE A 65 -0.72 -3.28 -22.09
N ASP A 66 -0.24 -2.32 -22.87
CA ASP A 66 0.42 -2.58 -24.15
C ASP A 66 1.72 -3.40 -24.00
N ASN A 67 2.39 -3.29 -22.84
CA ASN A 67 3.62 -4.00 -22.52
C ASN A 67 3.41 -5.21 -21.58
N GLN A 68 2.16 -5.64 -21.38
CA GLN A 68 1.81 -6.78 -20.51
C GLN A 68 2.31 -6.65 -19.06
N VAL A 69 2.34 -5.42 -18.55
CA VAL A 69 2.61 -5.10 -17.15
C VAL A 69 1.28 -4.79 -16.47
N ASP A 70 1.15 -5.16 -15.19
CA ASP A 70 -0.02 -4.81 -14.39
C ASP A 70 -0.22 -3.27 -14.36
N PRO A 71 -1.39 -2.77 -14.80
CA PRO A 71 -1.64 -1.33 -14.88
C PRO A 71 -1.80 -0.66 -13.52
N ASP A 72 -2.26 -1.39 -12.50
CA ASP A 72 -2.43 -0.85 -11.15
C ASP A 72 -1.07 -0.73 -10.45
N PHE A 73 -0.18 -1.72 -10.62
CA PHE A 73 1.23 -1.63 -10.21
C PHE A 73 1.93 -0.44 -10.88
N THR A 74 1.78 -0.30 -12.20
CA THR A 74 2.39 0.80 -12.95
C THR A 74 1.86 2.15 -12.48
N GLU A 75 0.55 2.28 -12.27
CA GLU A 75 -0.04 3.51 -11.75
C GLU A 75 0.51 3.85 -10.36
N GLN A 76 0.61 2.87 -9.44
CA GLN A 76 1.18 3.08 -8.11
C GLN A 76 2.62 3.60 -8.18
N LEU A 77 3.47 3.00 -9.01
CA LEU A 77 4.84 3.47 -9.23
C LEU A 77 4.84 4.92 -9.73
N PHE A 78 4.04 5.24 -10.75
CA PHE A 78 4.01 6.60 -11.31
C PHE A 78 3.42 7.63 -10.35
N ARG A 79 2.53 7.24 -9.43
CA ARG A 79 2.06 8.13 -8.35
C ARG A 79 3.20 8.49 -7.40
N ILE A 80 4.06 7.54 -7.03
CA ILE A 80 5.26 7.80 -6.23
C ILE A 80 6.19 8.77 -6.98
N LEU A 81 6.43 8.52 -8.28
CA LEU A 81 7.26 9.39 -9.11
C LEU A 81 6.70 10.82 -9.26
N LEU A 82 5.38 10.97 -9.36
CA LEU A 82 4.72 12.28 -9.41
C LEU A 82 4.81 13.00 -8.05
N SER A 83 4.65 12.26 -6.95
CA SER A 83 4.83 12.82 -5.60
C SER A 83 6.25 13.34 -5.40
N GLU A 84 7.26 12.61 -5.87
CA GLU A 84 8.66 13.05 -5.79
C GLU A 84 8.93 14.27 -6.69
N THR A 85 8.38 14.30 -7.91
CA THR A 85 8.44 15.50 -8.77
C THR A 85 7.89 16.72 -8.05
N HIS A 86 6.74 16.59 -7.38
CA HIS A 86 6.13 17.70 -6.65
C HIS A 86 7.01 18.16 -5.47
N ARG A 87 7.62 17.24 -4.73
CA ARG A 87 8.55 17.55 -3.65
C ARG A 87 9.77 18.34 -4.15
N ILE A 88 10.33 17.96 -5.31
CA ILE A 88 11.46 18.65 -5.94
C ILE A 88 11.05 20.06 -6.36
N GLU A 89 9.91 20.22 -7.05
CA GLU A 89 9.40 21.53 -7.47
C GLU A 89 9.26 22.49 -6.28
N ILE A 90 8.71 22.03 -5.14
CA ILE A 90 8.60 22.85 -3.92
C ILE A 90 9.98 23.12 -3.27
N ALA A 91 10.88 22.14 -3.24
CA ALA A 91 12.18 22.30 -2.59
C ALA A 91 13.04 23.36 -3.29
N GLU A 92 12.96 23.45 -4.63
CA GLU A 92 13.63 24.50 -5.41
C GLU A 92 13.02 25.88 -5.15
N GLU A 93 11.70 26.00 -5.03
CA GLU A 93 11.07 27.25 -4.59
C GLU A 93 11.55 27.69 -3.20
N ARG A 94 11.86 26.74 -2.32
CA ARG A 94 12.28 26.99 -0.92
C ARG A 94 13.79 27.07 -0.71
N ASN A 95 14.62 26.86 -1.74
CA ASN A 95 16.10 26.83 -1.66
C ASN A 95 16.65 25.92 -0.54
N GLU A 96 16.08 24.72 -0.36
CA GLU A 96 16.51 23.78 0.69
C GLU A 96 17.69 22.90 0.24
N ILE A 97 18.70 22.72 1.10
CA ILE A 97 19.83 21.80 0.84
C ILE A 97 19.38 20.37 1.13
N ALA A 98 19.58 19.46 0.17
CA ALA A 98 19.28 18.05 0.36
C ALA A 98 20.16 17.43 1.46
N PRO A 99 19.58 16.66 2.41
CA PRO A 99 20.36 15.96 3.42
C PRO A 99 21.25 14.90 2.76
N SER A 100 22.48 14.74 3.27
CA SER A 100 23.35 13.64 2.87
C SER A 100 22.74 12.31 3.32
N LYS A 101 22.64 11.36 2.40
CA LYS A 101 22.23 9.98 2.68
C LYS A 101 23.34 9.05 2.20
N THR A 102 23.92 8.28 3.10
CA THR A 102 24.86 7.20 2.78
C THR A 102 24.14 5.87 2.83
N ALA A 103 24.40 4.99 1.86
CA ALA A 103 23.99 3.60 1.97
C ALA A 103 24.80 2.97 3.12
N GLU A 104 24.18 2.78 4.29
CA GLU A 104 24.82 2.05 5.39
C GLU A 104 24.93 0.58 5.00
N VAL A 105 26.12 0.18 4.53
CA VAL A 105 26.48 -1.23 4.39
C VAL A 105 26.99 -1.69 5.75
N SER A 106 26.10 -2.29 6.54
CA SER A 106 26.42 -3.01 7.79
C SER A 106 27.13 -2.20 8.89
N GLY A 107 26.41 -1.81 9.96
CA GLY A 107 27.12 -1.47 11.20
C GLY A 107 26.39 -0.76 12.36
N SER A 108 25.21 -0.14 12.19
CA SER A 108 24.72 0.81 13.22
C SER A 108 23.38 0.50 13.90
N ALA A 109 22.63 -0.52 13.47
CA ALA A 109 21.51 -1.12 14.21
C ALA A 109 21.10 -2.44 13.53
N PRO A 110 20.58 -3.45 14.26
CA PRO A 110 19.90 -4.55 13.59
C PRO A 110 18.71 -3.98 12.81
N GLN A 111 18.74 -4.12 11.47
CA GLN A 111 17.61 -3.78 10.63
C GLN A 111 16.44 -4.67 11.07
N SER A 112 15.33 -4.06 11.50
CA SER A 112 14.22 -4.85 12.03
C SER A 112 13.70 -5.79 10.94
N ALA A 113 13.22 -6.98 11.32
CA ALA A 113 12.66 -7.92 10.35
C ALA A 113 11.52 -7.30 9.53
N LEU A 114 10.75 -6.38 10.12
CA LEU A 114 9.70 -5.66 9.41
C LEU A 114 10.27 -4.70 8.34
N ASP A 115 11.39 -4.04 8.63
CA ASP A 115 12.07 -3.13 7.67
C ASP A 115 12.59 -3.87 6.44
N THR A 116 12.85 -5.19 6.56
CA THR A 116 13.26 -6.03 5.42
C THR A 116 12.12 -6.31 4.44
N VAL A 117 10.86 -6.33 4.90
CA VAL A 117 9.74 -6.87 4.10
C VAL A 117 8.54 -5.94 3.96
N ALA A 118 8.39 -4.90 4.77
CA ALA A 118 7.27 -3.98 4.68
C ALA A 118 7.36 -3.10 3.43
N CYS A 119 6.24 -2.95 2.71
CA CYS A 119 6.18 -2.20 1.47
C CYS A 119 5.42 -0.88 1.62
N ARG A 120 4.20 -0.94 2.18
CA ARG A 120 3.31 0.22 2.39
C ARG A 120 2.16 -0.14 3.34
N ILE A 121 1.36 0.85 3.73
CA ILE A 121 -0.01 0.59 4.18
C ILE A 121 -0.81 0.10 2.97
N ASP A 122 -1.39 -1.10 3.06
CA ASP A 122 -2.22 -1.68 2.00
C ASP A 122 -3.64 -1.10 2.05
N HIS A 123 -4.24 -1.09 3.23
CA HIS A 123 -5.58 -0.58 3.46
C HIS A 123 -5.83 -0.32 4.95
N VAL A 124 -6.89 0.43 5.24
CA VAL A 124 -7.40 0.65 6.59
C VAL A 124 -8.83 0.14 6.67
N VAL A 125 -9.14 -0.69 7.67
CA VAL A 125 -10.50 -1.17 7.90
C VAL A 125 -11.15 -0.35 9.00
N VAL A 126 -12.35 0.16 8.74
CA VAL A 126 -13.10 1.02 9.65
C VAL A 126 -14.48 0.40 9.90
N ALA A 127 -14.74 0.03 11.15
CA ALA A 127 -16.06 -0.38 11.59
C ALA A 127 -16.94 0.86 11.78
N VAL A 128 -18.14 0.85 11.21
CA VAL A 128 -19.06 2.00 11.24
C VAL A 128 -20.45 1.57 11.65
N ALA A 129 -21.05 2.29 12.61
CA ALA A 129 -22.41 2.03 13.06
C ALA A 129 -23.46 2.39 12.00
N ASN A 130 -23.13 3.31 11.09
CA ASN A 130 -23.99 3.70 9.96
C ASN A 130 -23.16 3.72 8.68
N LEU A 131 -23.29 2.65 7.90
CA LEU A 131 -22.54 2.44 6.67
C LEU A 131 -22.89 3.47 5.59
N ASP A 132 -24.17 3.81 5.43
CA ASP A 132 -24.61 4.76 4.40
C ASP A 132 -24.05 6.17 4.67
N SER A 133 -24.08 6.63 5.92
CA SER A 133 -23.47 7.91 6.31
C SER A 133 -21.96 7.94 6.06
N ALA A 134 -21.25 6.84 6.38
CA ALA A 134 -19.81 6.73 6.14
C ALA A 134 -19.47 6.71 4.63
N MET A 135 -20.27 6.00 3.83
CA MET A 135 -20.16 6.01 2.36
C MET A 135 -20.37 7.40 1.78
N LEU A 136 -21.39 8.13 2.25
CA LEU A 136 -21.65 9.51 1.82
C LEU A 136 -20.49 10.44 2.17
N PHE A 137 -19.94 10.31 3.38
CA PHE A 137 -18.77 11.09 3.80
C PHE A 137 -17.56 10.83 2.89
N LEU A 138 -17.16 9.58 2.67
CA LEU A 138 -16.01 9.29 1.80
C LEU A 138 -16.26 9.69 0.33
N THR A 139 -17.49 9.52 -0.16
CA THR A 139 -17.88 9.99 -1.50
C THR A 139 -17.72 11.51 -1.62
N SER A 140 -18.06 12.28 -0.57
CA SER A 140 -17.90 13.74 -0.55
C SER A 140 -16.42 14.18 -0.62
N LEU A 141 -15.50 13.31 -0.18
CA LEU A 141 -14.05 13.51 -0.31
C LEU A 141 -13.49 13.03 -1.66
N GLY A 142 -14.33 12.47 -2.53
CA GLY A 142 -13.95 11.98 -3.85
C GLY A 142 -13.53 10.51 -3.93
N PHE A 143 -13.77 9.72 -2.88
CA PHE A 143 -13.55 8.28 -2.95
C PHE A 143 -14.59 7.60 -3.84
N LYS A 144 -14.14 6.64 -4.64
CA LYS A 144 -15.01 5.73 -5.37
C LYS A 144 -15.42 4.59 -4.44
N ILE A 145 -16.73 4.42 -4.22
CA ILE A 145 -17.26 3.31 -3.43
C ILE A 145 -17.53 2.10 -4.33
N THR A 146 -17.01 0.94 -3.94
CA THR A 146 -17.26 -0.35 -4.58
C THR A 146 -17.81 -1.32 -3.53
N ARG A 147 -18.98 -1.90 -3.78
CA ARG A 147 -19.54 -2.93 -2.89
C ARG A 147 -18.78 -4.24 -3.10
N THR A 148 -18.47 -4.91 -1.99
CA THR A 148 -17.94 -6.28 -2.04
C THR A 148 -19.08 -7.28 -2.23
N GLN A 149 -18.76 -8.58 -2.24
CA GLN A 149 -19.74 -9.65 -2.20
C GLN A 149 -20.57 -9.69 -0.91
N ASP A 150 -20.10 -9.02 0.16
CA ASP A 150 -20.86 -8.78 1.38
C ASP A 150 -21.45 -7.37 1.33
N SER A 151 -22.78 -7.27 1.35
CA SER A 151 -23.47 -5.98 1.16
C SER A 151 -23.21 -4.96 2.26
N ALA A 152 -22.77 -5.40 3.44
CA ALA A 152 -22.40 -4.54 4.56
C ALA A 152 -20.88 -4.25 4.61
N ILE A 153 -20.13 -4.64 3.57
CA ILE A 153 -18.71 -4.31 3.43
C ILE A 153 -18.48 -3.66 2.07
N VAL A 154 -17.87 -2.48 2.09
CA VAL A 154 -17.54 -1.72 0.87
C VAL A 154 -16.08 -1.27 0.91
N THR A 155 -15.45 -1.22 -0.26
CA THR A 155 -14.16 -0.53 -0.42
C THR A 155 -14.42 0.89 -0.90
N ALA A 156 -13.63 1.81 -0.38
CA ALA A 156 -13.58 3.19 -0.79
C ALA A 156 -12.14 3.46 -1.27
N ASP A 157 -12.00 3.76 -2.55
CA ASP A 157 -10.70 3.89 -3.21
C ASP A 157 -10.49 5.31 -3.76
N ALA A 158 -9.34 5.92 -3.46
CA ALA A 158 -8.93 7.21 -4.02
C ALA A 158 -7.40 7.28 -4.17
N GLY A 159 -6.92 7.38 -5.40
CA GLY A 159 -5.51 7.70 -5.66
C GLY A 159 -4.48 6.69 -5.12
N GLY A 160 -4.86 5.42 -4.97
CA GLY A 160 -4.03 4.39 -4.35
C GLY A 160 -4.20 4.26 -2.83
N VAL A 161 -5.10 5.05 -2.23
CA VAL A 161 -5.54 4.90 -0.84
C VAL A 161 -6.80 4.08 -0.79
N THR A 162 -6.82 3.07 0.09
CA THR A 162 -7.93 2.13 0.26
C THR A 162 -8.45 2.16 1.69
N VAL A 163 -9.74 2.44 1.84
CA VAL A 163 -10.47 2.32 3.11
C VAL A 163 -11.56 1.27 2.94
N VAL A 164 -11.62 0.28 3.83
CA VAL A 164 -12.68 -0.72 3.84
C VAL A 164 -13.66 -0.36 4.95
N LEU A 165 -14.90 -0.05 4.61
CA LEU A 165 -15.95 0.22 5.58
C LEU A 165 -16.71 -1.06 5.89
N VAL A 166 -16.93 -1.33 7.18
CA VAL A 166 -17.66 -2.50 7.67
C VAL A 166 -18.84 -2.02 8.49
N GLY A 167 -20.04 -2.26 7.99
CA GLY A 167 -21.31 -1.94 8.63
C GLY A 167 -21.86 -3.07 9.51
N PRO A 168 -22.89 -2.77 10.32
CA PRO A 168 -23.56 -3.73 11.19
C PRO A 168 -24.28 -4.85 10.41
N GLY A 169 -24.76 -5.86 11.11
CA GLY A 169 -25.54 -6.98 10.56
C GLY A 169 -24.85 -8.35 10.58
N ASP A 170 -23.64 -8.43 11.17
CA ASP A 170 -23.04 -9.69 11.60
C ASP A 170 -22.80 -9.62 13.11
N PRO A 171 -23.15 -10.66 13.89
CA PRO A 171 -23.05 -10.63 15.35
C PRO A 171 -21.67 -10.22 15.88
N ALA A 172 -20.59 -10.59 15.21
CA ALA A 172 -19.24 -10.25 15.65
C ALA A 172 -18.91 -8.77 15.39
N VAL A 173 -19.37 -8.21 14.26
CA VAL A 173 -19.24 -6.78 13.97
C VAL A 173 -20.11 -5.97 14.93
N ASP A 174 -21.35 -6.40 15.18
CA ASP A 174 -22.28 -5.72 16.07
C ASP A 174 -21.73 -5.70 17.51
N ALA A 175 -21.15 -6.82 17.97
CA ALA A 175 -20.47 -6.88 19.26
C ALA A 175 -19.25 -5.94 19.32
N HIS A 176 -18.43 -5.89 18.27
CA HIS A 176 -17.30 -4.98 18.19
C HIS A 176 -17.74 -3.51 18.26
N LEU A 177 -18.76 -3.13 17.47
CA LEU A 177 -19.33 -1.78 17.47
C LEU A 177 -19.95 -1.42 18.83
N SER A 178 -20.60 -2.37 19.50
CA SER A 178 -21.15 -2.14 20.84
C SER A 178 -20.05 -1.92 21.88
N ALA A 179 -18.91 -2.57 21.75
CA ALA A 179 -17.80 -2.48 22.70
C ALA A 179 -16.90 -1.26 22.45
N HIS A 180 -16.66 -0.91 21.18
CA HIS A 180 -15.63 0.07 20.80
C HIS A 180 -16.19 1.30 20.04
N GLY A 181 -17.46 1.27 19.63
CA GLY A 181 -18.03 2.29 18.76
C GLY A 181 -17.53 2.19 17.31
N SER A 182 -17.76 3.25 16.53
CA SER A 182 -17.20 3.37 15.18
C SER A 182 -15.74 3.81 15.23
N GLY A 183 -14.88 3.23 14.39
CA GLY A 183 -13.47 3.55 14.39
C GLY A 183 -12.63 2.63 13.50
N VAL A 184 -11.34 2.93 13.42
CA VAL A 184 -10.36 2.06 12.75
C VAL A 184 -10.29 0.76 13.54
N GLN A 185 -10.61 -0.35 12.89
CA GLN A 185 -10.52 -1.67 13.51
C GLN A 185 -9.13 -2.27 13.32
N HIS A 186 -8.55 -2.15 12.12
CA HIS A 186 -7.13 -2.48 11.91
C HIS A 186 -6.51 -1.69 10.76
N ILE A 187 -5.18 -1.63 10.78
CA ILE A 187 -4.35 -1.10 9.71
C ILE A 187 -3.57 -2.26 9.11
N ALA A 188 -3.68 -2.46 7.80
CA ALA A 188 -2.97 -3.52 7.10
C ALA A 188 -1.70 -3.00 6.43
N ILE A 189 -0.60 -3.70 6.63
CA ILE A 189 0.71 -3.43 6.04
C ILE A 189 0.97 -4.49 4.96
N GLU A 190 1.21 -4.05 3.73
CA GLU A 190 1.67 -4.96 2.67
C GLU A 190 3.11 -5.40 2.97
N VAL A 191 3.35 -6.71 2.89
CA VAL A 191 4.66 -7.32 3.14
C VAL A 191 5.03 -8.29 2.02
N LEU A 192 6.32 -8.43 1.75
CA LEU A 192 6.83 -9.35 0.72
C LEU A 192 6.54 -10.83 1.03
N ASN A 193 6.40 -11.19 2.31
CA ASN A 193 6.15 -12.56 2.76
C ASN A 193 5.48 -12.58 4.15
N ALA A 194 4.24 -13.06 4.24
CA ALA A 194 3.50 -13.07 5.50
C ALA A 194 4.05 -14.10 6.50
N GLY A 195 4.52 -15.25 6.02
CA GLY A 195 5.14 -16.29 6.86
C GLY A 195 6.42 -15.83 7.55
N PHE A 196 7.27 -15.08 6.85
CA PHE A 196 8.47 -14.47 7.43
C PHE A 196 8.10 -13.47 8.53
N VAL A 197 7.08 -12.65 8.31
CA VAL A 197 6.59 -11.71 9.33
C VAL A 197 6.04 -12.44 10.54
N GLN A 198 5.25 -13.51 10.36
CA GLN A 198 4.77 -14.32 11.47
C GLN A 198 5.94 -14.86 12.33
N GLN A 199 7.00 -15.38 11.70
CA GLN A 199 8.19 -15.86 12.41
C GLN A 199 8.87 -14.73 13.20
N ALA A 200 9.08 -13.58 12.56
CA ALA A 200 9.68 -12.42 13.22
C ALA A 200 8.84 -11.91 14.40
N LEU A 201 7.51 -11.88 14.28
CA LEU A 201 6.60 -11.50 15.35
C LEU A 201 6.65 -12.51 16.50
N ALA A 202 6.73 -13.81 16.21
CA ALA A 202 6.87 -14.86 17.22
C ALA A 202 8.20 -14.74 17.99
N GLU A 203 9.32 -14.47 17.30
CA GLU A 203 10.62 -14.22 17.93
C GLU A 203 10.60 -12.99 18.84
N ALA A 204 9.92 -11.93 18.40
CA ALA A 204 9.68 -10.72 19.19
C ALA A 204 8.60 -10.90 20.28
N LYS A 205 7.98 -12.08 20.39
CA LYS A 205 6.90 -12.42 21.33
C LYS A 205 5.67 -11.50 21.19
N VAL A 206 5.39 -11.04 19.98
CA VAL A 206 4.19 -10.26 19.68
C VAL A 206 3.00 -11.22 19.61
N PRO A 207 1.95 -11.03 20.43
CA PRO A 207 0.78 -11.88 20.41
C PRO A 207 0.00 -11.74 19.09
N LEU A 208 -0.30 -12.88 18.48
CA LEU A 208 -1.07 -12.99 17.24
C LEU A 208 -2.51 -13.38 17.54
N LEU A 209 -3.43 -12.85 16.75
CA LEU A 209 -4.83 -13.28 16.76
C LEU A 209 -5.02 -14.54 15.90
N THR A 210 -4.29 -14.63 14.79
CA THR A 210 -4.36 -15.73 13.84
C THR A 210 -2.96 -16.14 13.41
N ASP A 211 -2.80 -17.40 13.01
CA ASP A 211 -1.70 -17.78 12.10
C ASP A 211 -1.93 -17.16 10.71
N VAL A 212 -0.98 -17.37 9.78
CA VAL A 212 -1.15 -17.01 8.36
C VAL A 212 -2.41 -17.69 7.80
N ILE A 213 -3.36 -16.87 7.35
CA ILE A 213 -4.56 -17.27 6.63
C ILE A 213 -4.31 -17.02 5.15
N VAL A 214 -4.62 -17.98 4.30
CA VAL A 214 -4.57 -17.83 2.84
C VAL A 214 -5.98 -17.87 2.28
N ASP A 215 -6.36 -16.84 1.52
CA ASP A 215 -7.67 -16.78 0.87
C ASP A 215 -7.68 -17.47 -0.52
N ALA A 216 -8.86 -17.46 -1.16
CA ALA A 216 -9.05 -18.08 -2.48
C ALA A 216 -8.28 -17.39 -3.61
N ASP A 217 -7.87 -16.14 -3.41
CA ASP A 217 -7.14 -15.32 -4.38
C ASP A 217 -5.62 -15.36 -4.14
N GLY A 218 -5.15 -16.10 -3.12
CA GLY A 218 -3.75 -16.23 -2.75
C GLY A 218 -3.23 -15.09 -1.87
N HIS A 219 -4.10 -14.30 -1.24
CA HIS A 219 -3.65 -13.36 -0.23
C HIS A 219 -3.32 -14.09 1.06
N GLU A 220 -2.08 -13.94 1.53
CA GLU A 220 -1.63 -14.41 2.83
C GLU A 220 -1.78 -13.28 3.85
N GLN A 221 -2.44 -13.53 4.98
CA GLN A 221 -2.71 -12.51 6.00
C GLN A 221 -2.40 -13.03 7.40
N VAL A 222 -1.77 -12.20 8.22
CA VAL A 222 -1.56 -12.46 9.66
C VAL A 222 -1.93 -11.22 10.46
N PHE A 223 -2.58 -11.40 11.61
CA PHE A 223 -3.06 -10.30 12.43
C PHE A 223 -2.49 -10.39 13.84
N THR A 224 -2.05 -9.25 14.37
CA THR A 224 -1.75 -9.13 15.81
C THR A 224 -3.05 -9.15 16.60
N VAL A 225 -2.97 -9.36 17.91
CA VAL A 225 -4.07 -8.93 18.80
C VAL A 225 -4.18 -7.40 18.81
N LEU A 226 -5.28 -6.88 19.33
CA LEU A 226 -5.43 -5.45 19.60
C LEU A 226 -4.39 -5.02 20.66
N ASP A 227 -3.54 -4.05 20.34
CA ASP A 227 -2.65 -3.48 21.35
C ASP A 227 -3.46 -2.57 22.29
N PRO A 228 -3.54 -2.87 23.60
CA PRO A 228 -4.32 -2.07 24.54
C PRO A 228 -3.77 -0.67 24.75
N SER A 229 -2.49 -0.43 24.43
CA SER A 229 -1.84 0.86 24.65
C SER A 229 -2.18 1.87 23.57
N THR A 230 -2.19 1.43 22.32
CA THR A 230 -2.49 2.27 21.15
C THR A 230 -3.95 2.15 20.69
N GLY A 231 -4.64 1.08 21.08
CA GLY A 231 -5.96 0.74 20.54
C GLY A 231 -5.91 0.33 19.07
N VAL A 232 -4.73 -0.03 18.54
CA VAL A 232 -4.54 -0.40 17.14
C VAL A 232 -4.28 -1.89 17.02
N GLN A 233 -4.95 -2.51 16.06
CA GLN A 233 -4.61 -3.84 15.57
C GLN A 233 -3.86 -3.70 14.24
N LEU A 234 -2.78 -4.46 14.07
CA LEU A 234 -2.04 -4.53 12.82
C LEU A 234 -2.36 -5.83 12.08
N GLY A 235 -2.62 -5.70 10.78
CA GLY A 235 -2.62 -6.81 9.84
C GLY A 235 -1.39 -6.74 8.94
N PHE A 236 -0.86 -7.88 8.54
CA PHE A 236 0.19 -7.97 7.53
C PHE A 236 -0.34 -8.81 6.38
N ILE A 237 -0.24 -8.31 5.16
CA ILE A 237 -0.78 -8.95 3.96
C ILE A 237 0.31 -9.12 2.90
N SER A 238 0.49 -10.34 2.41
CA SER A 238 1.24 -10.61 1.18
C SER A 238 0.25 -10.99 0.08
N ARG A 239 0.33 -10.32 -1.07
CA ARG A 239 -0.57 -10.60 -2.20
C ARG A 239 0.14 -11.52 -3.18
N THR A 240 0.05 -12.83 -2.96
CA THR A 240 0.68 -13.82 -3.83
C THR A 240 -0.27 -14.20 -4.97
N GLY A 241 -0.22 -13.44 -6.07
CA GLY A 241 -1.09 -13.68 -7.23
C GLY A 241 -1.50 -12.41 -7.96
N HIS A 242 -2.73 -12.38 -8.45
CA HIS A 242 -3.29 -11.19 -9.08
C HIS A 242 -3.63 -10.14 -8.02
N ARG A 243 -3.42 -8.85 -8.34
CA ARG A 243 -3.84 -7.74 -7.47
C ARG A 243 -5.36 -7.59 -7.53
N VAL A 244 -6.07 -8.37 -6.73
CA VAL A 244 -7.53 -8.27 -6.61
C VAL A 244 -7.94 -7.54 -5.33
N PRO A 245 -9.08 -6.82 -5.34
CA PRO A 245 -9.58 -6.15 -4.15
C PRO A 245 -9.80 -7.12 -2.99
N ILE A 246 -9.85 -6.58 -1.78
CA ILE A 246 -10.08 -7.40 -0.58
C ILE A 246 -11.48 -7.97 -0.60
N SER A 247 -11.54 -9.26 -0.31
CA SER A 247 -12.77 -10.01 -0.13
C SER A 247 -13.46 -9.60 1.17
N GLY A 248 -14.76 -9.24 1.11
CA GLY A 248 -15.57 -8.98 2.29
C GLY A 248 -15.64 -10.19 3.24
N GLN A 249 -15.54 -11.41 2.71
CA GLN A 249 -15.50 -12.64 3.52
C GLN A 249 -14.25 -12.72 4.42
N ASN A 250 -13.08 -12.28 3.95
CA ASN A 250 -11.86 -12.27 4.78
C ASN A 250 -12.01 -11.29 5.95
N VAL A 251 -12.54 -10.11 5.65
CA VAL A 251 -12.83 -9.10 6.67
C VAL A 251 -13.81 -9.66 7.71
N ARG A 252 -14.88 -10.34 7.29
CA ARG A 252 -15.80 -11.04 8.22
C ARG A 252 -15.11 -12.10 9.05
N ALA A 253 -14.24 -12.92 8.45
CA ALA A 253 -13.52 -13.97 9.15
C ALA A 253 -12.69 -13.40 10.30
N LEU A 254 -12.07 -12.22 10.11
CA LEU A 254 -11.32 -11.51 11.15
C LEU A 254 -12.20 -11.09 12.33
N PHE A 255 -13.37 -10.47 12.08
CA PHE A 255 -14.29 -10.11 13.15
C PHE A 255 -14.75 -11.34 13.95
N ARG A 256 -15.02 -12.46 13.27
CA ARG A 256 -15.40 -13.71 13.94
C ARG A 256 -14.25 -14.33 14.73
N ALA A 257 -13.00 -14.13 14.32
CA ALA A 257 -11.83 -14.55 15.09
C ALA A 257 -11.66 -13.70 16.36
N LEU A 258 -11.96 -12.39 16.30
CA LEU A 258 -11.95 -11.49 17.45
C LEU A 258 -13.03 -11.80 18.50
N ALA A 259 -14.15 -12.39 18.07
CA ALA A 259 -15.28 -12.70 18.93
C ALA A 259 -15.17 -14.05 19.69
N ARG A 260 -14.06 -14.79 19.50
CA ARG A 260 -13.77 -16.05 20.18
C ARG A 260 -12.92 -15.82 21.42
#